data_AF-A0A1D2ULI5-F1
#
_entry.id   AF-A0A1D2ULI5-F1
#
_cell.length_a   1.000
_cell.length_b   1.000
_cell.length_c   1.000
_cell.angle_alpha   90.00
_cell.angle_beta   90.00
_cell.angle_gamma   90.00
#
_symmetry.space_group_name_H-M   'P 1'
#
loop_
_entity.id
_entity.type
_entity.pdbx_description
1 polymer ?
#
loop_
_entity_poly.entity_id
_entity_poly.type
_entity_poly.pdbx_seq_one_letter_code
_entity_poly.pdbx_strand_id
1 'polypeptide(L)'
;MESNVAEVASLEKVDAGRSGPADSHTRKLVSYIVDTRYEAIDGNALQAALRPIVDTIGVILAGLGSDAGAGMIAYARQQSPVGAGSGAAGAWVPIPGVAVSAEVAACVNGTLAHSLDYDDTVLGAGHPSGVVLPALLGALDPALPARGGVPLSGRELLEAYAIGFDVHVKMARALGLKHYKHGWHTTSTAGAFAATAALAHARRLPHQTVAVALGMTASMISGIQRNFGTCTKPLHSGLAARAGVMACDLAAVGFSATDDVFDGKRSVLEMYGLGEADPHQFELLGAPHALIDPGVALKKYSACFTTHRAIEAAMRLCVEHDIRPADVESVRCFTPIGALMYLVKRAPRTALEGKFSVEYLIACAIVDRRRAVAAHRGHRGRALPAGRPRGTAQQPCYRRLHRGAHQDARRRRVRQARRCARGRGRASDGLGQHRREIRRLRTLRRHPARQGASSLHGPARSRQGARRARGIAQPDVVEAGRS
;
A
#
# COMPACT_ATOMS: atom_id res chain seq x y z
N MET A 1 -44.50 21.83 -3.78
CA MET A 1 -45.05 20.61 -3.14
C MET A 1 -44.92 19.41 -4.08
N GLU A 2 -45.24 19.54 -5.37
CA GLU A 2 -45.07 18.48 -6.39
C GLU A 2 -43.62 18.04 -6.63
N SER A 3 -42.62 18.92 -6.47
CA SER A 3 -41.19 18.56 -6.56
C SER A 3 -40.75 17.58 -5.45
N ASN A 4 -41.35 17.70 -4.26
CA ASN A 4 -41.05 16.80 -3.14
C ASN A 4 -41.75 15.44 -3.30
N VAL A 5 -42.90 15.38 -3.98
CA VAL A 5 -43.60 14.11 -4.21
C VAL A 5 -42.83 13.21 -5.18
N ALA A 6 -42.20 13.78 -6.21
CA ALA A 6 -41.32 13.02 -7.11
C ALA A 6 -40.04 12.52 -6.41
N GLU A 7 -39.48 13.32 -5.49
CA GLU A 7 -38.31 12.94 -4.69
C GLU A 7 -38.68 11.86 -3.65
N VAL A 8 -39.88 11.92 -3.06
CA VAL A 8 -40.42 10.90 -2.15
C VAL A 8 -40.81 9.61 -2.89
N ALA A 9 -41.37 9.67 -4.10
CA ALA A 9 -41.60 8.49 -4.93
C ALA A 9 -40.29 7.81 -5.39
N SER A 10 -39.17 8.55 -5.39
CA SER A 10 -37.83 7.98 -5.61
C SER A 10 -37.25 7.29 -4.36
N LEU A 11 -37.75 7.66 -3.17
CA LEU A 11 -37.38 7.07 -1.88
C LEU A 11 -38.08 5.72 -1.63
N GLU A 12 -39.32 5.53 -2.09
CA GLU A 12 -40.04 4.24 -1.98
C GLU A 12 -39.45 3.12 -2.87
N LYS A 13 -38.61 3.48 -3.86
CA LYS A 13 -37.91 2.51 -4.74
C LYS A 13 -36.62 1.94 -4.15
N VAL A 14 -36.29 2.24 -2.90
CA VAL A 14 -35.06 1.75 -2.25
C VAL A 14 -35.20 0.28 -1.87
N ASP A 15 -36.38 -0.16 -1.42
CA ASP A 15 -36.66 -1.56 -1.06
C ASP A 15 -36.91 -2.47 -2.28
N ALA A 16 -37.28 -1.90 -3.44
CA ALA A 16 -37.64 -2.65 -4.64
C ALA A 16 -36.43 -3.23 -5.42
N GLY A 17 -35.20 -3.05 -4.91
CA GLY A 17 -33.96 -3.38 -5.61
C GLY A 17 -33.18 -4.58 -5.05
N ARG A 18 -33.76 -5.38 -4.15
CA ARG A 18 -33.08 -6.56 -3.61
C ARG A 18 -32.77 -7.55 -4.74
N SER A 19 -31.48 -7.72 -5.02
CA SER A 19 -30.98 -8.77 -5.91
C SER A 19 -31.46 -10.13 -5.40
N GLY A 20 -31.85 -11.03 -6.31
CA GLY A 20 -32.19 -12.39 -5.95
C GLY A 20 -31.05 -13.09 -5.20
N PRO A 21 -31.32 -14.18 -4.45
CA PRO A 21 -30.33 -14.82 -3.58
C PRO A 21 -29.02 -15.25 -4.27
N ALA A 22 -29.05 -15.53 -5.58
CA ALA A 22 -27.90 -15.94 -6.38
C ALA A 22 -27.01 -14.77 -6.84
N ASP A 23 -27.57 -13.56 -6.91
CA ASP A 23 -26.88 -12.38 -7.46
C ASP A 23 -26.25 -11.49 -6.39
N SER A 24 -26.56 -11.71 -5.11
CA SER A 24 -26.06 -10.88 -4.00
C SER A 24 -24.55 -10.96 -3.82
N HIS A 25 -23.90 -9.81 -3.94
CA HIS A 25 -22.51 -9.54 -3.62
C HIS A 25 -22.22 -9.74 -2.13
N THR A 26 -23.16 -9.33 -1.26
CA THR A 26 -23.02 -9.54 0.18
C THR A 26 -22.98 -11.02 0.52
N ARG A 27 -23.89 -11.82 -0.05
CA ARG A 27 -23.93 -13.27 0.18
C ARG A 27 -22.67 -13.98 -0.31
N LYS A 28 -22.12 -13.59 -1.48
CA LYS A 28 -20.87 -14.15 -2.02
C LYS A 28 -19.70 -13.92 -1.07
N LEU A 29 -19.55 -12.68 -0.59
CA LEU A 29 -18.52 -12.33 0.38
C LEU A 29 -18.71 -13.08 1.71
N VAL A 30 -19.93 -13.15 2.23
CA VAL A 30 -20.26 -13.89 3.46
C VAL A 30 -19.93 -15.38 3.33
N SER A 31 -20.31 -16.00 2.21
CA SER A 31 -20.04 -17.43 1.97
C SER A 31 -18.53 -17.69 1.92
N TYR A 32 -17.77 -16.85 1.22
CA TYR A 32 -16.30 -16.95 1.23
C TYR A 32 -15.72 -16.84 2.64
N ILE A 33 -16.20 -15.90 3.45
CA ILE A 33 -15.72 -15.69 4.82
C ILE A 33 -16.03 -16.89 5.71
N VAL A 34 -17.25 -17.42 5.66
CA VAL A 34 -17.72 -18.44 6.62
C VAL A 34 -17.36 -19.87 6.20
N ASP A 35 -17.45 -20.16 4.90
CA ASP A 35 -17.40 -21.53 4.38
C ASP A 35 -16.00 -21.95 3.95
N THR A 36 -15.10 -20.99 3.65
CA THR A 36 -13.71 -21.33 3.35
C THR A 36 -13.08 -22.06 4.53
N ARG A 37 -12.33 -23.11 4.21
CA ARG A 37 -11.56 -23.91 5.15
C ARG A 37 -10.09 -23.89 4.76
N TYR A 38 -9.20 -24.07 5.72
CA TYR A 38 -7.75 -24.12 5.49
C TYR A 38 -7.34 -24.98 4.30
N GLU A 39 -7.96 -26.16 4.14
CA GLU A 39 -7.66 -27.12 3.06
C GLU A 39 -8.05 -26.60 1.67
N ALA A 40 -8.98 -25.65 1.59
CA ALA A 40 -9.42 -25.05 0.35
C ALA A 40 -8.55 -23.85 -0.07
N ILE A 41 -7.72 -23.32 0.84
CA ILE A 41 -6.80 -22.23 0.53
C ILE A 41 -5.54 -22.82 -0.12
N ASP A 42 -5.14 -22.25 -1.26
CA ASP A 42 -3.89 -22.62 -1.94
C ASP A 42 -2.72 -22.64 -0.95
N GLY A 43 -2.03 -23.78 -0.83
CA GLY A 43 -0.88 -23.95 0.04
C GLY A 43 0.22 -22.91 -0.22
N ASN A 44 0.40 -22.46 -1.47
CA ASN A 44 1.33 -21.39 -1.79
C ASN A 44 0.89 -20.05 -1.20
N ALA A 45 -0.42 -19.76 -1.18
CA ALA A 45 -0.96 -18.55 -0.57
C ALA A 45 -0.70 -18.57 0.94
N LEU A 46 -0.95 -19.71 1.60
CA LEU A 46 -0.65 -19.91 3.02
C LEU A 46 0.84 -19.73 3.34
N GLN A 47 1.74 -20.24 2.49
CA GLN A 47 3.18 -20.00 2.63
C GLN A 47 3.55 -18.53 2.41
N ALA A 48 2.93 -17.88 1.41
CA ALA A 48 3.16 -16.46 1.12
C ALA A 48 2.71 -15.53 2.27
N ALA A 49 1.68 -15.91 3.02
CA ALA A 49 1.20 -15.17 4.20
C ALA A 49 2.20 -15.10 5.36
N LEU A 50 3.11 -16.06 5.49
CA LEU A 50 4.02 -16.12 6.64
C LEU A 50 4.94 -14.89 6.72
N ARG A 51 5.47 -14.42 5.59
CA ARG A 51 6.42 -13.30 5.57
C ARG A 51 5.77 -11.96 5.96
N PRO A 52 4.62 -11.55 5.38
CA PRO A 52 3.90 -10.36 5.82
C PRO A 52 3.48 -10.39 7.28
N ILE A 53 3.12 -11.55 7.84
CA ILE A 53 2.79 -11.67 9.27
C ILE A 53 4.00 -11.30 10.12
N VAL A 54 5.15 -11.91 9.85
CA VAL A 54 6.40 -11.63 10.58
C VAL A 54 6.86 -10.19 10.38
N ASP A 55 6.80 -9.68 9.14
CA ASP A 55 7.10 -8.29 8.80
C ASP A 55 6.24 -7.33 9.62
N THR A 56 4.93 -7.53 9.63
CA THR A 56 3.97 -6.67 10.33
C THR A 56 4.23 -6.65 11.84
N ILE A 57 4.50 -7.79 12.47
CA ILE A 57 4.89 -7.83 13.89
C ILE A 57 6.18 -7.02 14.12
N GLY A 58 7.18 -7.19 13.25
CA GLY A 58 8.41 -6.41 13.30
C GLY A 58 8.17 -4.91 13.19
N VAL A 59 7.27 -4.50 12.28
CA VAL A 59 6.92 -3.09 12.07
C VAL A 59 6.11 -2.53 13.24
N ILE A 60 5.19 -3.30 13.84
CA ILE A 60 4.47 -2.92 15.07
C ILE A 60 5.47 -2.58 16.18
N LEU A 61 6.44 -3.47 16.42
CA LEU A 61 7.48 -3.28 17.43
C LEU A 61 8.36 -2.06 17.13
N ALA A 62 8.80 -1.91 15.87
CA ALA A 62 9.57 -0.76 15.43
C ALA A 62 8.78 0.56 15.54
N GLY A 63 7.45 0.49 15.37
CA GLY A 63 6.53 1.62 15.41
C GLY A 63 6.45 2.31 16.78
N LEU A 64 6.82 1.61 17.86
CA LEU A 64 6.89 2.20 19.22
C LEU A 64 7.81 3.42 19.28
N GLY A 65 8.90 3.41 18.50
CA GLY A 65 9.86 4.50 18.42
C GLY A 65 9.49 5.63 17.45
N SER A 66 8.29 5.61 16.86
CA SER A 66 7.83 6.59 15.88
C SER A 66 7.12 7.79 16.53
N ASP A 67 6.91 8.86 15.75
CA ASP A 67 6.14 10.03 16.18
C ASP A 67 4.71 9.68 16.60
N ALA A 68 4.08 8.71 15.94
CA ALA A 68 2.75 8.21 16.31
C ALA A 68 2.81 7.27 17.53
N GLY A 69 3.93 6.56 17.71
CA GLY A 69 4.15 5.59 18.79
C GLY A 69 4.04 6.21 20.17
N ALA A 70 4.64 7.39 20.38
CA ALA A 70 4.54 8.10 21.66
C ALA A 70 3.09 8.42 22.05
N GLY A 71 2.29 8.90 21.09
CA GLY A 71 0.86 9.17 21.29
C GLY A 71 0.05 7.91 21.57
N MET A 72 0.34 6.81 20.85
CA MET A 72 -0.34 5.53 21.07
C MET A 72 0.02 4.90 22.42
N ILE A 73 1.26 5.05 22.90
CA ILE A 73 1.65 4.58 24.24
C ILE A 73 0.87 5.35 25.31
N ALA A 74 0.79 6.68 25.19
CA ALA A 74 0.03 7.50 26.12
C ALA A 74 -1.46 7.15 26.11
N TYR A 75 -2.05 7.01 24.91
CA TYR A 75 -3.43 6.59 24.73
C TYR A 75 -3.71 5.23 25.38
N ALA A 76 -2.91 4.21 25.07
CA ALA A 76 -3.09 2.86 25.61
C ALA A 76 -3.00 2.84 27.14
N ARG A 77 -2.07 3.59 27.74
CA ARG A 77 -1.96 3.72 29.22
C ARG A 77 -3.18 4.38 29.85
N GLN A 78 -3.78 5.37 29.19
CA GLN A 78 -5.02 6.01 29.66
C GLN A 78 -6.23 5.08 29.58
N GLN A 79 -6.24 4.16 28.61
CA GLN A 79 -7.30 3.15 28.48
C GLN A 79 -7.09 1.94 29.42
N SER A 80 -5.89 1.81 30.01
CA SER A 80 -5.57 0.72 30.93
C SER A 80 -6.19 0.99 32.30
N PRO A 81 -6.89 0.03 32.93
CA PRO A 81 -7.43 0.20 34.27
C PRO A 81 -6.35 0.56 35.29
N VAL A 82 -6.68 1.44 36.24
CA VAL A 82 -5.78 1.80 37.35
C VAL A 82 -5.49 0.54 38.17
N GLY A 83 -4.20 0.24 38.38
CA GLY A 83 -3.78 -0.95 39.13
C GLY A 83 -3.65 -2.23 38.28
N ALA A 84 -3.85 -2.16 36.97
CA ALA A 84 -3.48 -3.23 36.05
C ALA A 84 -1.95 -3.42 36.04
N GLY A 85 -1.43 -4.22 36.98
CA GLY A 85 -0.03 -4.61 37.01
C GLY A 85 0.34 -5.55 35.87
N SER A 86 1.61 -5.97 35.83
CA SER A 86 2.06 -7.06 34.95
C SER A 86 1.29 -8.35 35.32
N GLY A 87 0.27 -8.70 34.54
CA GLY A 87 -0.59 -9.87 34.79
C GLY A 87 -2.09 -9.59 34.72
N ALA A 88 -2.53 -8.34 34.56
CA ALA A 88 -3.93 -8.06 34.27
C ALA A 88 -4.31 -8.62 32.89
N ALA A 89 -5.43 -9.35 32.82
CA ALA A 89 -5.97 -9.89 31.58
C ALA A 89 -6.32 -8.74 30.62
N GLY A 90 -5.80 -8.78 29.41
CA GLY A 90 -6.04 -7.78 28.37
C GLY A 90 -5.45 -8.19 27.05
N ALA A 91 -5.96 -7.58 25.97
CA ALA A 91 -5.52 -7.86 24.62
C ALA A 91 -4.06 -7.42 24.40
N TRP A 92 -3.36 -8.14 23.53
CA TRP A 92 -1.93 -7.91 23.31
C TRP A 92 -1.64 -6.55 22.70
N VAL A 93 -0.79 -5.77 23.38
CA VAL A 93 -0.10 -4.60 22.84
C VAL A 93 1.38 -4.69 23.22
N PRO A 94 2.32 -4.21 22.38
CA PRO A 94 3.74 -4.26 22.68
C PRO A 94 4.18 -3.18 23.68
N ILE A 95 3.37 -2.91 24.71
CA ILE A 95 3.58 -1.86 25.70
C ILE A 95 3.58 -2.53 27.08
N PRO A 96 4.73 -2.64 27.75
CA PRO A 96 4.82 -3.30 29.05
C PRO A 96 3.90 -2.65 30.11
N GLY A 97 3.21 -3.50 30.88
CA GLY A 97 2.34 -3.06 31.98
C GLY A 97 1.04 -2.40 31.54
N VAL A 98 0.58 -2.65 30.31
CA VAL A 98 -0.68 -2.13 29.77
C VAL A 98 -1.61 -3.30 29.49
N ALA A 99 -2.84 -3.22 30.01
CA ALA A 99 -3.92 -4.15 29.71
C ALA A 99 -5.10 -3.34 29.19
N VAL A 100 -5.53 -3.60 27.96
CA VAL A 100 -6.59 -2.85 27.26
C VAL A 100 -7.59 -3.78 26.60
N SER A 101 -8.75 -3.25 26.23
CA SER A 101 -9.75 -4.00 25.46
C SER A 101 -9.25 -4.37 24.07
N ALA A 102 -9.88 -5.37 23.45
CA ALA A 102 -9.57 -5.81 22.09
C ALA A 102 -9.65 -4.67 21.05
N GLU A 103 -10.66 -3.81 21.16
CA GLU A 103 -10.82 -2.62 20.31
C GLU A 103 -9.63 -1.66 20.41
N VAL A 104 -9.16 -1.39 21.63
CA VAL A 104 -8.04 -0.49 21.88
C VAL A 104 -6.74 -1.14 21.41
N ALA A 105 -6.53 -2.43 21.68
CA ALA A 105 -5.36 -3.17 21.21
C ALA A 105 -5.28 -3.19 19.68
N ALA A 106 -6.39 -3.48 18.99
CA ALA A 106 -6.46 -3.44 17.53
C ALA A 106 -6.13 -2.04 16.99
N CYS A 107 -6.66 -0.98 17.63
CA CYS A 107 -6.37 0.41 17.25
C CYS A 107 -4.88 0.76 17.42
N VAL A 108 -4.30 0.42 18.58
CA VAL A 108 -2.89 0.69 18.90
C VAL A 108 -1.98 -0.08 17.95
N ASN A 109 -2.18 -1.39 17.82
CA ASN A 109 -1.36 -2.24 16.95
C ASN A 109 -1.47 -1.82 15.49
N GLY A 110 -2.67 -1.48 15.00
CA GLY A 110 -2.86 -1.02 13.62
C GLY A 110 -2.17 0.31 13.35
N THR A 111 -2.25 1.22 14.32
CA THR A 111 -1.53 2.50 14.22
C THR A 111 -0.02 2.30 14.24
N LEU A 112 0.51 1.44 15.12
CA LEU A 112 1.93 1.13 15.20
C LEU A 112 2.43 0.43 13.92
N ALA A 113 1.68 -0.53 13.39
CA ALA A 113 1.98 -1.24 12.15
C ALA A 113 2.14 -0.28 10.96
N HIS A 114 1.36 0.80 10.92
CA HIS A 114 1.40 1.75 9.81
C HIS A 114 2.27 3.01 10.08
N SER A 115 2.75 3.19 11.31
CA SER A 115 3.40 4.43 11.78
C SER A 115 4.68 4.81 11.03
N LEU A 116 5.42 3.81 10.56
CA LEU A 116 6.69 4.00 9.86
C LEU A 116 6.54 4.10 8.34
N ASP A 117 5.34 3.89 7.77
CA ASP A 117 5.15 3.62 6.34
C ASP A 117 6.02 2.46 5.84
N TYR A 118 6.32 1.49 6.71
CA TYR A 118 7.27 0.42 6.44
C TYR A 118 6.65 -0.97 6.32
N ASP A 119 5.37 -1.07 6.67
CA ASP A 119 4.51 -2.20 6.41
C ASP A 119 4.38 -2.55 4.93
N ASP A 120 3.89 -3.76 4.69
CA ASP A 120 3.60 -4.29 3.37
C ASP A 120 2.67 -3.41 2.52
N THR A 121 2.58 -3.71 1.23
CA THR A 121 1.59 -3.07 0.37
C THR A 121 1.19 -3.96 -0.79
N VAL A 122 -0.05 -3.78 -1.22
CA VAL A 122 -0.55 -4.26 -2.50
C VAL A 122 -0.86 -3.05 -3.36
N LEU A 123 -0.21 -2.96 -4.54
CA LEU A 123 -0.34 -1.80 -5.40
C LEU A 123 -1.80 -1.61 -5.83
N GLY A 124 -2.36 -0.43 -5.54
CA GLY A 124 -3.76 -0.12 -5.80
C GLY A 124 -4.74 -0.53 -4.70
N ALA A 125 -4.33 -1.36 -3.72
CA ALA A 125 -5.19 -1.82 -2.63
C ALA A 125 -4.79 -1.30 -1.24
N GLY A 126 -3.58 -0.78 -1.06
CA GLY A 126 -3.13 -0.17 0.19
C GLY A 126 -2.28 -1.11 1.02
N HIS A 127 -2.56 -1.17 2.34
CA HIS A 127 -1.74 -1.86 3.34
C HIS A 127 -2.56 -2.91 4.12
N PRO A 128 -2.78 -4.11 3.57
CA PRO A 128 -3.68 -5.11 4.14
C PRO A 128 -3.21 -5.65 5.49
N SER A 129 -1.92 -6.01 5.63
CA SER A 129 -1.45 -6.68 6.85
C SER A 129 -1.45 -5.75 8.05
N GLY A 130 -1.19 -4.46 7.83
CA GLY A 130 -1.25 -3.42 8.87
C GLY A 130 -2.64 -3.17 9.43
N VAL A 131 -3.69 -3.83 8.91
CA VAL A 131 -5.06 -3.79 9.43
C VAL A 131 -5.51 -5.18 9.91
N VAL A 132 -5.38 -6.18 9.04
CA VAL A 132 -5.88 -7.55 9.30
C VAL A 132 -5.18 -8.18 10.50
N LEU A 133 -3.84 -8.14 10.53
CA LEU A 133 -3.11 -8.78 11.62
C LEU A 133 -3.33 -8.07 12.97
N PRO A 134 -3.28 -6.73 13.06
CA PRO A 134 -3.63 -6.01 14.29
C PRO A 134 -5.04 -6.30 14.82
N ALA A 135 -6.03 -6.44 13.93
CA ALA A 135 -7.38 -6.83 14.34
C ALA A 135 -7.38 -8.22 14.98
N LEU A 136 -6.75 -9.21 14.33
CA LEU A 136 -6.59 -10.56 14.85
C LEU A 136 -5.82 -10.56 16.18
N LEU A 137 -4.66 -9.90 16.27
CA LEU A 137 -3.85 -9.81 17.49
C LEU A 137 -4.59 -9.10 18.64
N GLY A 138 -5.40 -8.08 18.34
CA GLY A 138 -6.25 -7.41 19.32
C GLY A 138 -7.37 -8.31 19.83
N ALA A 139 -7.90 -9.20 18.99
CA ALA A 139 -8.92 -10.18 19.38
C ALA A 139 -8.34 -11.50 19.92
N LEU A 140 -7.02 -11.73 19.82
CA LEU A 140 -6.29 -12.78 20.53
C LEU A 140 -6.12 -12.35 22.00
N ASP A 141 -7.23 -12.21 22.69
CA ASP A 141 -7.24 -12.02 24.12
C ASP A 141 -7.19 -13.40 24.79
N PRO A 142 -6.25 -13.65 25.73
CA PRO A 142 -6.34 -14.84 26.59
C PRO A 142 -7.64 -14.92 27.41
N ALA A 143 -8.39 -13.81 27.58
CA ALA A 143 -9.67 -13.73 28.27
C ALA A 143 -10.92 -13.60 27.35
N LEU A 144 -10.78 -13.30 26.05
CA LEU A 144 -11.85 -13.38 25.04
C LEU A 144 -11.51 -14.46 24.02
N PRO A 145 -11.65 -15.73 24.40
CA PRO A 145 -11.41 -16.82 23.49
C PRO A 145 -12.35 -16.74 22.28
N ALA A 146 -11.79 -16.91 21.08
CA ALA A 146 -12.49 -16.76 19.80
C ALA A 146 -13.74 -17.64 19.67
N ARG A 147 -13.82 -18.73 20.45
CA ARG A 147 -14.92 -19.71 20.46
C ARG A 147 -15.21 -20.25 21.86
N GLY A 148 -15.79 -19.42 22.73
CA GLY A 148 -16.32 -19.88 24.03
C GLY A 148 -15.29 -20.52 24.97
N GLY A 149 -14.01 -20.18 24.86
CA GLY A 149 -12.96 -20.73 25.72
C GLY A 149 -11.63 -21.01 25.03
N VAL A 150 -11.66 -21.26 23.72
CA VAL A 150 -10.52 -21.86 23.01
C VAL A 150 -9.61 -20.82 22.33
N PRO A 151 -8.28 -20.86 22.59
CA PRO A 151 -7.29 -20.09 21.84
C PRO A 151 -7.25 -20.48 20.36
N LEU A 152 -6.98 -19.53 19.47
CA LEU A 152 -6.77 -19.83 18.05
C LEU A 152 -5.43 -20.55 17.86
N SER A 153 -5.45 -21.67 17.14
CA SER A 153 -4.22 -22.31 16.68
C SER A 153 -3.52 -21.44 15.63
N GLY A 154 -2.21 -21.65 15.43
CA GLY A 154 -1.48 -20.96 14.36
C GLY A 154 -2.05 -21.23 12.96
N ARG A 155 -2.66 -22.41 12.78
CA ARG A 155 -3.38 -22.78 11.55
C ARG A 155 -4.60 -21.90 11.31
N GLU A 156 -5.44 -21.74 12.33
CA GLU A 156 -6.65 -20.92 12.27
C GLU A 156 -6.32 -19.43 12.14
N LEU A 157 -5.25 -18.98 12.79
CA LEU A 157 -4.74 -17.61 12.61
C LEU A 157 -4.33 -17.38 11.16
N LEU A 158 -3.59 -18.32 10.56
CA LEU A 158 -3.13 -18.22 9.18
C LEU A 158 -4.30 -18.22 8.18
N GLU A 159 -5.31 -19.06 8.43
CA GLU A 159 -6.56 -19.13 7.67
C GLU A 159 -7.32 -17.80 7.71
N ALA A 160 -7.58 -17.27 8.91
CA ALA A 160 -8.28 -16.01 9.11
C ALA A 160 -7.52 -14.82 8.49
N TYR A 161 -6.20 -14.80 8.65
CA TYR A 161 -5.35 -13.79 8.03
C TYR A 161 -5.41 -13.84 6.50
N ALA A 162 -5.34 -15.04 5.90
CA ALA A 162 -5.42 -15.21 4.45
C ALA A 162 -6.76 -14.73 3.88
N ILE A 163 -7.87 -15.09 4.53
CA ILE A 163 -9.22 -14.63 4.16
C ILE A 163 -9.32 -13.11 4.26
N GLY A 164 -8.91 -12.52 5.39
CA GLY A 164 -8.91 -11.06 5.55
C GLY A 164 -8.07 -10.35 4.50
N PHE A 165 -6.88 -10.87 4.20
CA PHE A 165 -5.99 -10.31 3.19
C PHE A 165 -6.64 -10.32 1.80
N ASP A 166 -7.27 -11.43 1.42
CA ASP A 166 -7.94 -11.54 0.12
C ASP A 166 -9.13 -10.60 0.03
N VAL A 167 -9.97 -10.55 1.07
CA VAL A 167 -11.10 -9.62 1.16
C VAL A 167 -10.62 -8.17 1.05
N HIS A 168 -9.52 -7.79 1.71
CA HIS A 168 -8.96 -6.44 1.58
C HIS A 168 -8.70 -6.08 0.13
N VAL A 169 -7.98 -6.95 -0.60
CA VAL A 169 -7.56 -6.67 -1.96
C VAL A 169 -8.73 -6.67 -2.93
N LYS A 170 -9.66 -7.63 -2.81
CA LYS A 170 -10.86 -7.67 -3.67
C LYS A 170 -11.80 -6.51 -3.37
N MET A 171 -12.02 -6.16 -2.10
CA MET A 171 -12.83 -4.99 -1.71
C MET A 171 -12.21 -3.69 -2.25
N ALA A 172 -10.90 -3.51 -2.10
CA ALA A 172 -10.21 -2.34 -2.63
C ALA A 172 -10.36 -2.18 -4.15
N ARG A 173 -10.30 -3.30 -4.89
CA ARG A 173 -10.54 -3.32 -6.34
C ARG A 173 -12.02 -3.12 -6.68
N ALA A 174 -12.92 -3.66 -5.88
CA ALA A 174 -14.37 -3.52 -6.06
C ALA A 174 -14.83 -2.06 -5.89
N LEU A 175 -14.19 -1.30 -5.00
CA LEU A 175 -14.41 0.15 -4.88
C LEU A 175 -13.85 0.95 -6.07
N GLY A 176 -13.01 0.34 -6.91
CA GLY A 176 -12.46 0.99 -8.09
C GLY A 176 -11.43 2.09 -7.81
N LEU A 177 -10.82 2.60 -8.88
CA LEU A 177 -9.75 3.59 -8.78
C LEU A 177 -10.25 4.99 -8.41
N LYS A 178 -11.49 5.33 -8.81
CA LYS A 178 -12.10 6.63 -8.50
C LYS A 178 -12.29 6.87 -7.01
N HIS A 179 -12.59 5.83 -6.22
CA HIS A 179 -12.62 5.91 -4.76
C HIS A 179 -11.35 6.55 -4.18
N TYR A 180 -10.20 6.01 -4.58
CA TYR A 180 -8.90 6.54 -4.16
C TYR A 180 -8.66 7.95 -4.72
N LYS A 181 -8.92 8.18 -6.01
CA LYS A 181 -8.71 9.52 -6.62
C LYS A 181 -9.60 10.60 -6.01
N HIS A 182 -10.77 10.24 -5.49
CA HIS A 182 -11.69 11.16 -4.84
C HIS A 182 -11.16 11.65 -3.48
N GLY A 183 -10.22 10.92 -2.88
CA GLY A 183 -9.52 11.33 -1.65
C GLY A 183 -9.69 10.36 -0.49
N TRP A 184 -10.31 9.20 -0.69
CA TRP A 184 -10.40 8.16 0.34
C TRP A 184 -9.11 7.37 0.48
N HIS A 185 -8.82 6.92 1.69
CA HIS A 185 -7.68 6.05 1.97
C HIS A 185 -8.12 4.58 1.98
N THR A 186 -7.87 3.87 0.89
CA THR A 186 -8.34 2.48 0.71
C THR A 186 -7.88 1.52 1.80
N THR A 187 -6.67 1.72 2.35
CA THR A 187 -6.18 0.96 3.52
C THR A 187 -7.18 0.94 4.66
N SER A 188 -7.89 2.06 4.88
CA SER A 188 -8.86 2.20 5.95
C SER A 188 -10.23 1.67 5.53
N THR A 189 -10.73 2.13 4.37
CA THR A 189 -12.10 1.82 3.94
C THR A 189 -12.27 0.35 3.57
N ALA A 190 -11.35 -0.22 2.78
CA ALA A 190 -11.37 -1.65 2.47
C ALA A 190 -10.85 -2.49 3.65
N GLY A 191 -9.88 -1.95 4.40
CA GLY A 191 -9.29 -2.65 5.54
C GLY A 191 -10.26 -2.90 6.69
N ALA A 192 -11.25 -2.03 6.90
CA ALA A 192 -12.27 -2.27 7.92
C ALA A 192 -13.07 -3.54 7.62
N PHE A 193 -13.53 -3.72 6.37
CA PHE A 193 -14.19 -4.95 5.94
C PHE A 193 -13.28 -6.18 6.02
N ALA A 194 -11.99 -6.00 5.73
CA ALA A 194 -11.00 -7.07 5.86
C ALA A 194 -10.78 -7.51 7.32
N ALA A 195 -10.73 -6.56 8.26
CA ALA A 195 -10.66 -6.85 9.69
C ALA A 195 -11.92 -7.59 10.16
N THR A 196 -13.11 -7.11 9.77
CA THR A 196 -14.39 -7.79 10.06
C THR A 196 -14.40 -9.22 9.49
N ALA A 197 -13.98 -9.41 8.24
CA ALA A 197 -13.92 -10.72 7.59
C ALA A 197 -12.99 -11.69 8.34
N ALA A 198 -11.76 -11.24 8.65
CA ALA A 198 -10.80 -12.06 9.38
C ALA A 198 -11.31 -12.48 10.76
N LEU A 199 -11.87 -11.53 11.52
CA LEU A 199 -12.39 -11.78 12.85
C LEU A 199 -13.63 -12.65 12.85
N ALA A 200 -14.57 -12.39 11.94
CA ALA A 200 -15.78 -13.19 11.76
C ALA A 200 -15.44 -14.65 11.44
N HIS A 201 -14.50 -14.86 10.52
CA HIS A 201 -14.00 -16.19 10.19
C HIS A 201 -13.32 -16.86 11.39
N ALA A 202 -12.37 -16.18 12.04
CA ALA A 202 -11.64 -16.71 13.18
C ALA A 202 -12.59 -17.19 14.30
N ARG A 203 -13.62 -16.39 14.58
CA ARG A 203 -14.66 -16.66 15.57
C ARG A 203 -15.76 -17.62 15.11
N ARG A 204 -15.75 -18.06 13.85
CA ARG A 204 -16.78 -18.90 13.22
C ARG A 204 -18.19 -18.33 13.39
N LEU A 205 -18.34 -17.03 13.13
CA LEU A 205 -19.65 -16.39 13.19
C LEU A 205 -20.58 -16.98 12.10
N PRO A 206 -21.88 -17.18 12.39
CA PRO A 206 -22.84 -17.63 11.39
C PRO A 206 -23.01 -16.65 10.24
N HIS A 207 -23.43 -17.15 9.06
CA HIS A 207 -23.66 -16.37 7.83
C HIS A 207 -24.41 -15.06 8.09
N GLN A 208 -25.58 -15.12 8.75
CA GLN A 208 -26.39 -13.93 9.01
C GLN A 208 -25.66 -12.91 9.89
N THR A 209 -24.95 -13.38 10.92
CA THR A 209 -24.16 -12.53 11.82
C THR A 209 -23.02 -11.83 11.05
N VAL A 210 -22.38 -12.51 10.11
CA VAL A 210 -21.34 -11.90 9.25
C VAL A 210 -21.93 -10.84 8.33
N ALA A 211 -23.08 -11.10 7.71
CA ALA A 211 -23.77 -10.12 6.85
C ALA A 211 -24.08 -8.83 7.63
N VAL A 212 -24.64 -8.97 8.83
CA VAL A 212 -24.95 -7.87 9.74
C VAL A 212 -23.67 -7.12 10.19
N ALA A 213 -22.59 -7.84 10.53
CA ALA A 213 -21.32 -7.23 10.90
C ALA A 213 -20.73 -6.39 9.76
N LEU A 214 -20.80 -6.89 8.51
CA LEU A 214 -20.39 -6.13 7.33
C LEU A 214 -21.28 -4.89 7.13
N GLY A 215 -22.60 -5.02 7.37
CA GLY A 215 -23.54 -3.90 7.41
C GLY A 215 -23.13 -2.79 8.37
N MET A 216 -22.77 -3.13 9.62
CA MET A 216 -22.26 -2.17 10.60
C MET A 216 -20.92 -1.58 10.20
N THR A 217 -20.04 -2.41 9.62
CA THR A 217 -18.70 -1.98 9.19
C THR A 217 -18.79 -0.85 8.17
N ALA A 218 -19.74 -0.92 7.24
CA ALA A 218 -19.99 0.13 6.24
C ALA A 218 -20.30 1.51 6.85
N SER A 219 -20.91 1.54 8.04
CA SER A 219 -21.20 2.78 8.78
C SER A 219 -20.03 3.26 9.64
N MET A 220 -18.96 2.48 9.75
CA MET A 220 -17.75 2.80 10.53
C MET A 220 -16.53 3.13 9.66
N ILE A 221 -16.57 2.84 8.35
CA ILE A 221 -15.44 3.13 7.46
C ILE A 221 -15.17 4.63 7.37
N SER A 222 -13.89 4.99 7.43
CA SER A 222 -13.44 6.39 7.37
C SER A 222 -12.02 6.46 6.81
N GLY A 223 -11.46 7.67 6.66
CA GLY A 223 -10.05 7.89 6.33
C GLY A 223 -9.85 8.67 5.03
N ILE A 224 -9.33 9.88 5.16
CA ILE A 224 -9.13 10.82 4.04
C ILE A 224 -7.64 11.09 3.78
N GLN A 225 -7.26 11.20 2.51
CA GLN A 225 -5.87 11.40 2.09
C GLN A 225 -5.29 12.75 2.49
N ARG A 226 -6.15 13.72 2.87
CA ARG A 226 -5.69 15.03 3.36
C ARG A 226 -4.78 14.91 4.59
N ASN A 227 -4.89 13.82 5.34
CA ASN A 227 -4.05 13.49 6.50
C ASN A 227 -2.70 12.84 6.13
N PHE A 228 -2.34 12.69 4.86
CA PHE A 228 -1.05 12.12 4.49
C PHE A 228 0.10 13.06 4.89
N GLY A 229 1.10 12.50 5.56
CA GLY A 229 2.21 13.23 6.17
C GLY A 229 1.96 13.68 7.61
N THR A 230 0.89 13.23 8.26
CA THR A 230 0.63 13.42 9.70
C THR A 230 0.51 12.07 10.42
N CYS A 231 0.50 12.08 11.77
CA CYS A 231 0.22 10.88 12.57
C CYS A 231 -1.21 10.33 12.40
N THR A 232 -2.11 11.04 11.71
CA THR A 232 -3.46 10.54 11.46
C THR A 232 -3.49 9.50 10.32
N LYS A 233 -2.53 9.53 9.38
CA LYS A 233 -2.45 8.48 8.36
C LYS A 233 -2.32 7.07 8.96
N PRO A 234 -1.38 6.80 9.89
CA PRO A 234 -1.32 5.49 10.53
C PRO A 234 -2.54 5.18 11.40
N LEU A 235 -3.15 6.19 12.03
CA LEU A 235 -4.39 6.00 12.79
C LEU A 235 -5.52 5.41 11.94
N HIS A 236 -5.56 5.68 10.62
CA HIS A 236 -6.53 5.05 9.72
C HIS A 236 -6.49 3.52 9.79
N SER A 237 -5.30 2.91 9.83
CA SER A 237 -5.17 1.44 9.94
C SER A 237 -5.66 0.94 11.31
N GLY A 238 -5.38 1.68 12.38
CA GLY A 238 -5.89 1.39 13.72
C GLY A 238 -7.41 1.47 13.81
N LEU A 239 -8.02 2.53 13.27
CA LEU A 239 -9.48 2.71 13.26
C LEU A 239 -10.18 1.62 12.45
N ALA A 240 -9.61 1.23 11.31
CA ALA A 240 -10.13 0.13 10.51
C ALA A 240 -10.08 -1.21 11.26
N ALA A 241 -8.97 -1.51 11.93
CA ALA A 241 -8.85 -2.72 12.74
C ALA A 241 -9.84 -2.73 13.91
N ARG A 242 -9.99 -1.59 14.60
CA ARG A 242 -10.96 -1.40 15.68
C ARG A 242 -12.41 -1.58 15.21
N ALA A 243 -12.76 -1.01 14.05
CA ALA A 243 -14.10 -1.13 13.48
C ALA A 243 -14.50 -2.59 13.25
N GLY A 244 -13.56 -3.44 12.82
CA GLY A 244 -13.81 -4.87 12.66
C GLY A 244 -14.11 -5.59 13.97
N VAL A 245 -13.35 -5.28 15.04
CA VAL A 245 -13.61 -5.82 16.38
C VAL A 245 -15.01 -5.44 16.85
N MET A 246 -15.31 -4.14 16.82
CA MET A 246 -16.60 -3.60 17.26
C MET A 246 -17.78 -4.18 16.45
N ALA A 247 -17.65 -4.28 15.12
CA ALA A 247 -18.68 -4.84 14.25
C ALA A 247 -19.01 -6.30 14.59
N CYS A 248 -17.98 -7.13 14.74
CA CYS A 248 -18.15 -8.54 15.07
C CYS A 248 -18.73 -8.72 16.49
N ASP A 249 -18.30 -7.91 17.45
CA ASP A 249 -18.80 -7.96 18.84
C ASP A 249 -20.29 -7.56 18.90
N LEU A 250 -20.68 -6.46 18.24
CA LEU A 250 -22.07 -6.01 18.19
C LEU A 250 -22.99 -7.00 17.46
N ALA A 251 -22.55 -7.54 16.32
CA ALA A 251 -23.34 -8.53 15.59
C ALA A 251 -23.50 -9.82 16.40
N ALA A 252 -22.47 -10.26 17.13
CA ALA A 252 -22.52 -11.48 17.94
C ALA A 252 -23.53 -11.39 19.10
N VAL A 253 -23.78 -10.18 19.63
CA VAL A 253 -24.82 -9.96 20.67
C VAL A 253 -26.21 -9.66 20.09
N GLY A 254 -26.39 -9.80 18.77
CA GLY A 254 -27.70 -9.67 18.11
C GLY A 254 -28.11 -8.26 17.74
N PHE A 255 -27.17 -7.30 17.69
CA PHE A 255 -27.46 -5.96 17.18
C PHE A 255 -27.77 -6.02 15.67
N SER A 256 -28.68 -5.18 15.17
CA SER A 256 -29.17 -5.25 13.78
C SER A 256 -28.47 -4.27 12.84
N ALA A 257 -28.28 -4.67 11.59
CA ALA A 257 -27.92 -3.83 10.45
C ALA A 257 -28.45 -4.47 9.16
N THR A 258 -28.32 -3.77 8.02
CA THR A 258 -28.66 -4.34 6.71
C THR A 258 -27.77 -5.55 6.39
N ASP A 259 -28.34 -6.58 5.79
CA ASP A 259 -27.66 -7.84 5.45
C ASP A 259 -27.29 -7.96 3.96
N ASP A 260 -27.48 -6.87 3.21
CA ASP A 260 -27.30 -6.72 1.78
C ASP A 260 -26.49 -5.44 1.43
N VAL A 261 -25.54 -5.06 2.30
CA VAL A 261 -24.84 -3.75 2.27
C VAL A 261 -24.04 -3.45 0.99
N PHE A 262 -23.74 -4.47 0.18
CA PHE A 262 -23.07 -4.32 -1.11
C PHE A 262 -24.02 -4.37 -2.31
N ASP A 263 -25.31 -4.57 -2.08
CA ASP A 263 -26.31 -4.85 -3.10
C ASP A 263 -27.24 -3.66 -3.33
N GLY A 264 -27.59 -3.43 -4.60
CA GLY A 264 -28.58 -2.42 -4.97
C GLY A 264 -28.15 -0.97 -4.70
N LYS A 265 -29.16 -0.11 -4.52
CA LYS A 265 -28.99 1.34 -4.37
C LYS A 265 -28.51 1.71 -2.98
N ARG A 266 -27.73 2.78 -2.88
CA ARG A 266 -27.10 3.31 -1.65
C ARG A 266 -26.19 2.28 -0.98
N SER A 267 -25.79 1.24 -1.71
CA SER A 267 -24.81 0.26 -1.27
C SER A 267 -23.44 0.88 -1.15
N VAL A 268 -22.54 0.19 -0.44
CA VAL A 268 -21.12 0.58 -0.34
C VAL A 268 -20.51 0.72 -1.73
N LEU A 269 -20.82 -0.20 -2.65
CA LEU A 269 -20.29 -0.18 -4.01
C LEU A 269 -20.79 1.04 -4.78
N GLU A 270 -22.06 1.43 -4.66
CA GLU A 270 -22.54 2.65 -5.32
C GLU A 270 -21.94 3.92 -4.70
N MET A 271 -22.01 4.05 -3.38
CA MET A 271 -21.62 5.27 -2.67
C MET A 271 -20.11 5.52 -2.71
N TYR A 272 -19.30 4.49 -2.52
CA TYR A 272 -17.84 4.61 -2.47
C TYR A 272 -17.16 4.23 -3.78
N GLY A 273 -17.82 3.44 -4.63
CA GLY A 273 -17.30 3.15 -5.97
C GLY A 273 -17.44 4.31 -6.94
N LEU A 274 -18.32 5.28 -6.66
CA LEU A 274 -18.46 6.54 -7.39
C LEU A 274 -18.68 6.36 -8.90
N GLY A 275 -19.38 5.28 -9.28
CA GLY A 275 -19.64 4.91 -10.67
C GLY A 275 -18.52 4.13 -11.37
N GLU A 276 -17.47 3.74 -10.65
CA GLU A 276 -16.39 2.86 -11.13
C GLU A 276 -16.27 1.59 -10.27
N ALA A 277 -17.33 1.20 -9.56
CA ALA A 277 -17.34 -0.04 -8.79
C ALA A 277 -17.19 -1.26 -9.72
N ASP A 278 -16.48 -2.28 -9.25
CA ASP A 278 -16.31 -3.56 -9.91
C ASP A 278 -16.71 -4.72 -8.98
N PRO A 279 -18.01 -5.01 -8.84
CA PRO A 279 -18.48 -6.11 -7.98
C PRO A 279 -17.98 -7.49 -8.40
N HIS A 280 -17.52 -7.66 -9.65
CA HIS A 280 -16.98 -8.95 -10.13
C HIS A 280 -15.76 -9.40 -9.31
N GLN A 281 -15.08 -8.47 -8.61
CA GLN A 281 -13.98 -8.82 -7.71
C GLN A 281 -14.38 -9.82 -6.61
N PHE A 282 -15.65 -9.88 -6.21
CA PHE A 282 -16.12 -10.87 -5.25
C PHE A 282 -16.28 -12.27 -5.84
N GLU A 283 -16.41 -12.42 -7.16
CA GLU A 283 -16.35 -13.73 -7.84
C GLU A 283 -14.93 -14.31 -7.84
N LEU A 284 -13.93 -13.45 -7.66
CA LEU A 284 -12.51 -13.80 -7.73
C LEU A 284 -11.90 -14.06 -6.35
N LEU A 285 -12.71 -14.12 -5.28
CA LEU A 285 -12.26 -14.47 -3.94
C LEU A 285 -11.70 -15.90 -3.93
N GLY A 286 -10.56 -16.10 -3.30
CA GLY A 286 -9.82 -17.37 -3.24
C GLY A 286 -9.14 -17.78 -4.56
N ALA A 287 -9.60 -17.31 -5.72
CA ALA A 287 -9.15 -17.78 -7.04
C ALA A 287 -9.07 -16.67 -8.11
N PRO A 288 -7.86 -16.15 -8.43
CA PRO A 288 -6.61 -16.36 -7.70
C PRO A 288 -6.63 -15.63 -6.35
N HIS A 289 -6.04 -16.25 -5.34
CA HIS A 289 -5.85 -15.62 -4.04
C HIS A 289 -4.88 -14.44 -4.15
N ALA A 290 -5.22 -13.30 -3.53
CA ALA A 290 -4.45 -12.06 -3.59
C ALA A 290 -3.02 -12.14 -3.03
N LEU A 291 -2.71 -13.12 -2.18
CA LEU A 291 -1.35 -13.38 -1.69
C LEU A 291 -0.43 -13.93 -2.78
N ILE A 292 -0.99 -14.47 -3.87
CA ILE A 292 -0.28 -14.95 -5.04
C ILE A 292 -0.38 -13.96 -6.19
N ASP A 293 -1.60 -13.52 -6.53
CA ASP A 293 -1.83 -12.55 -7.60
C ASP A 293 -2.75 -11.41 -7.11
N PRO A 294 -2.21 -10.20 -6.90
CA PRO A 294 -0.91 -9.70 -7.38
C PRO A 294 0.27 -10.00 -6.45
N GLY A 295 0.00 -10.65 -5.32
CA GLY A 295 0.97 -10.84 -4.25
C GLY A 295 1.21 -9.58 -3.42
N VAL A 296 2.11 -9.73 -2.45
CA VAL A 296 2.41 -8.73 -1.43
C VAL A 296 3.82 -8.16 -1.60
N ALA A 297 3.96 -6.84 -1.54
CA ALA A 297 5.24 -6.18 -1.58
C ALA A 297 5.69 -5.76 -0.18
N LEU A 298 6.75 -6.40 0.32
CA LEU A 298 7.41 -5.96 1.55
C LEU A 298 8.37 -4.82 1.25
N LYS A 299 8.29 -3.76 2.04
CA LYS A 299 9.04 -2.53 1.79
C LYS A 299 10.48 -2.65 2.24
N LYS A 300 11.41 -2.19 1.40
CA LYS A 300 12.84 -2.06 1.76
C LYS A 300 13.17 -0.74 2.46
N TYR A 301 12.33 0.27 2.26
CA TYR A 301 12.47 1.61 2.84
C TYR A 301 11.19 2.02 3.55
N SER A 302 11.34 2.69 4.71
CA SER A 302 10.25 3.29 5.49
C SER A 302 9.73 4.57 4.82
N ALA A 303 9.09 4.41 3.66
CA ALA A 303 8.61 5.48 2.79
C ALA A 303 7.54 4.95 1.82
N CYS A 304 6.80 5.89 1.20
CA CYS A 304 5.81 5.57 0.18
C CYS A 304 6.39 4.63 -0.90
N PHE A 305 5.70 3.51 -1.14
CA PHE A 305 6.20 2.42 -2.01
C PHE A 305 6.59 2.89 -3.41
N THR A 306 5.87 3.85 -3.97
CA THR A 306 6.12 4.35 -5.34
C THR A 306 7.45 5.10 -5.49
N THR A 307 8.12 5.42 -4.37
CA THR A 307 9.46 6.03 -4.36
C THR A 307 10.60 5.03 -4.41
N HIS A 308 10.36 3.76 -4.09
CA HIS A 308 11.42 2.76 -3.86
C HIS A 308 12.31 2.57 -5.08
N ARG A 309 11.73 2.52 -6.28
CA ARG A 309 12.49 2.43 -7.54
C ARG A 309 13.40 3.64 -7.76
N ALA A 310 12.95 4.84 -7.38
CA ALA A 310 13.74 6.05 -7.53
C ALA A 310 14.90 6.11 -6.51
N ILE A 311 14.64 5.67 -5.27
CA ILE A 311 15.67 5.53 -4.22
C ILE A 311 16.75 4.54 -4.68
N GLU A 312 16.35 3.34 -5.13
CA GLU A 312 17.28 2.33 -5.65
C GLU A 312 18.09 2.83 -6.85
N ALA A 313 17.43 3.45 -7.84
CA ALA A 313 18.12 3.97 -9.00
C ALA A 313 19.15 5.04 -8.62
N ALA A 314 18.80 5.97 -7.73
CA ALA A 314 19.71 7.00 -7.26
C ALA A 314 20.91 6.41 -6.52
N MET A 315 20.69 5.46 -5.59
CA MET A 315 21.78 4.81 -4.87
C MET A 315 22.70 4.02 -5.79
N ARG A 316 22.13 3.24 -6.71
CA ARG A 316 22.91 2.45 -7.67
C ARG A 316 23.78 3.34 -8.54
N LEU A 317 23.24 4.41 -9.11
CA LEU A 317 24.02 5.38 -9.89
C LEU A 317 25.15 6.01 -9.07
N CYS A 318 24.88 6.36 -7.80
CA CYS A 318 25.92 6.94 -6.94
C CYS A 318 27.04 5.96 -6.61
N VAL A 319 26.73 4.68 -6.46
CA VAL A 319 27.72 3.64 -6.16
C VAL A 319 28.49 3.24 -7.42
N GLU A 320 27.78 2.91 -8.50
CA GLU A 320 28.37 2.42 -9.76
C GLU A 320 29.29 3.47 -10.41
N HIS A 321 29.04 4.77 -10.20
CA HIS A 321 29.81 5.86 -10.79
C HIS A 321 30.56 6.76 -9.78
N ASP A 322 30.63 6.36 -8.51
CA ASP A 322 31.25 7.14 -7.42
C ASP A 322 30.78 8.60 -7.32
N ILE A 323 29.51 8.87 -7.66
CA ILE A 323 28.96 10.23 -7.65
C ILE A 323 28.84 10.71 -6.20
N ARG A 324 29.59 11.77 -5.83
CA ARG A 324 29.48 12.42 -4.52
C ARG A 324 28.34 13.42 -4.51
N PRO A 325 27.75 13.75 -3.34
CA PRO A 325 26.73 14.80 -3.26
C PRO A 325 27.17 16.13 -3.90
N ALA A 326 28.44 16.49 -3.74
CA ALA A 326 29.02 17.70 -4.34
C ALA A 326 29.17 17.63 -5.88
N ASP A 327 29.05 16.46 -6.49
CA ASP A 327 29.09 16.27 -7.94
C ASP A 327 27.73 16.48 -8.61
N VAL A 328 26.64 16.53 -7.82
CA VAL A 328 25.26 16.56 -8.34
C VAL A 328 24.75 17.99 -8.38
N GLU A 329 24.62 18.55 -9.58
CA GLU A 329 23.97 19.85 -9.79
C GLU A 329 22.45 19.73 -9.78
N SER A 330 21.91 18.68 -10.42
CA SER A 330 20.46 18.46 -10.50
C SER A 330 20.11 16.99 -10.74
N VAL A 331 18.90 16.61 -10.37
CA VAL A 331 18.35 15.27 -10.63
C VAL A 331 17.02 15.38 -11.37
N ARG A 332 16.86 14.61 -12.44
CA ARG A 332 15.59 14.45 -13.15
C ARG A 332 15.06 13.04 -12.97
N CYS A 333 14.02 12.91 -12.16
CA CYS A 333 13.31 11.65 -11.96
C CYS A 333 12.09 11.58 -12.90
N PHE A 334 11.92 10.47 -13.61
CA PHE A 334 10.64 10.15 -14.25
C PHE A 334 10.00 8.97 -13.52
N THR A 335 8.69 9.05 -13.33
CA THR A 335 7.90 8.06 -12.60
C THR A 335 6.54 7.91 -13.29
N PRO A 336 5.87 6.75 -13.22
CA PRO A 336 4.53 6.59 -13.77
C PRO A 336 3.57 7.65 -13.21
N ILE A 337 2.64 8.14 -14.04
CA ILE A 337 1.70 9.20 -13.61
C ILE A 337 0.88 8.81 -12.38
N GLY A 338 0.52 7.53 -12.26
CA GLY A 338 -0.19 7.00 -11.08
C GLY A 338 0.63 7.09 -9.78
N ALA A 339 1.96 7.04 -9.86
CA ALA A 339 2.80 7.22 -8.68
C ALA A 339 2.66 8.62 -8.07
N LEU A 340 2.41 9.64 -8.91
CA LEU A 340 2.27 11.02 -8.47
C LEU A 340 1.03 11.24 -7.59
N MET A 341 0.04 10.33 -7.63
CA MET A 341 -1.14 10.39 -6.74
C MET A 341 -0.76 10.22 -5.27
N TYR A 342 0.35 9.54 -4.98
CA TYR A 342 0.82 9.28 -3.61
C TYR A 342 1.87 10.29 -3.16
N LEU A 343 2.57 10.93 -4.10
CA LEU A 343 3.70 11.82 -3.86
C LEU A 343 3.25 13.27 -3.68
N VAL A 344 2.46 13.49 -2.63
CA VAL A 344 1.76 14.75 -2.38
C VAL A 344 2.63 15.84 -1.74
N LYS A 345 3.88 15.52 -1.36
CA LYS A 345 4.81 16.46 -0.71
C LYS A 345 6.02 16.72 -1.60
N ARG A 346 6.18 17.95 -2.10
CA ARG A 346 7.35 18.34 -2.93
C ARG A 346 8.50 18.98 -2.14
N ALA A 347 8.16 19.69 -1.07
CA ALA A 347 9.11 20.39 -0.21
C ALA A 347 8.78 20.07 1.25
N PRO A 348 9.05 18.82 1.71
CA PRO A 348 8.66 18.37 3.02
C PRO A 348 9.40 19.14 4.12
N ARG A 349 8.69 19.46 5.20
CA ARG A 349 9.21 20.17 6.38
C ARG A 349 9.34 19.27 7.60
N THR A 350 8.86 18.03 7.51
CA THR A 350 8.93 17.06 8.61
C THR A 350 9.38 15.70 8.06
N ALA A 351 9.85 14.84 8.96
CA ALA A 351 10.20 13.47 8.59
C ALA A 351 8.98 12.70 8.02
N LEU A 352 7.79 12.91 8.58
CA LEU A 352 6.54 12.32 8.09
C LEU A 352 6.18 12.79 6.68
N GLU A 353 6.32 14.08 6.38
CA GLU A 353 6.13 14.58 5.02
C GLU A 353 7.19 14.03 4.06
N GLY A 354 8.43 13.87 4.53
CA GLY A 354 9.54 13.33 3.75
C GLY A 354 9.27 11.94 3.17
N LYS A 355 8.49 11.11 3.86
CA LYS A 355 8.06 9.78 3.39
C LYS A 355 7.22 9.81 2.11
N PHE A 356 6.63 10.96 1.78
CA PHE A 356 5.77 11.18 0.61
C PHE A 356 6.38 12.17 -0.40
N SER A 357 7.70 12.41 -0.31
CA SER A 357 8.46 13.26 -1.23
C SER A 357 9.56 12.46 -1.92
N VAL A 358 9.40 12.24 -3.22
CA VAL A 358 10.42 11.56 -4.03
C VAL A 358 11.70 12.39 -4.12
N GLU A 359 11.58 13.71 -4.14
CA GLU A 359 12.69 14.65 -4.17
C GLU A 359 13.57 14.50 -2.92
N TYR A 360 12.93 14.52 -1.74
CA TYR A 360 13.62 14.32 -0.47
C TYR A 360 14.31 12.97 -0.40
N LEU A 361 13.62 11.89 -0.77
CA LEU A 361 14.14 10.54 -0.65
C LEU A 361 15.29 10.25 -1.62
N ILE A 362 15.25 10.81 -2.83
CA ILE A 362 16.40 10.79 -3.76
C ILE A 362 17.58 11.57 -3.17
N ALA A 363 17.34 12.75 -2.59
CA ALA A 363 18.41 13.53 -1.97
C ALA A 363 19.05 12.77 -0.80
N CYS A 364 18.26 12.12 0.06
CA CYS A 364 18.75 11.23 1.11
C CYS A 364 19.60 10.08 0.54
N ALA A 365 19.13 9.42 -0.52
CA ALA A 365 19.87 8.34 -1.19
C ALA A 365 21.26 8.79 -1.69
N ILE A 366 21.34 9.98 -2.28
CA ILE A 366 22.59 10.57 -2.78
C ILE A 366 23.52 10.95 -1.62
N VAL A 367 22.99 11.55 -0.55
CA VAL A 367 23.78 12.00 0.61
C VAL A 367 24.33 10.83 1.41
N ASP A 368 23.47 9.87 1.75
CA ASP A 368 23.84 8.85 2.72
C ASP A 368 24.81 7.84 2.11
N ARG A 369 24.67 7.49 0.81
CA ARG A 369 25.48 6.53 0.01
C ARG A 369 25.64 5.11 0.61
N ARG A 370 25.45 4.93 1.92
CA ARG A 370 25.98 3.84 2.76
C ARG A 370 25.02 2.67 2.94
N ARG A 371 23.73 2.80 2.62
CA ARG A 371 22.80 1.65 2.65
C ARG A 371 22.91 0.72 1.43
N ALA A 372 23.72 1.06 0.43
CA ALA A 372 24.04 0.18 -0.68
C ALA A 372 25.18 -0.81 -0.38
N VAL A 373 26.15 -0.44 0.46
CA VAL A 373 27.37 -1.25 0.69
C VAL A 373 27.14 -2.42 1.67
N ALA A 374 26.23 -2.28 2.64
CA ALA A 374 25.89 -3.36 3.56
C ALA A 374 25.04 -4.47 2.92
N ALA A 375 24.22 -4.15 1.90
CA ALA A 375 23.35 -5.11 1.23
C ALA A 375 24.10 -6.04 0.25
N HIS A 376 25.26 -5.62 -0.27
CA HIS A 376 26.05 -6.43 -1.22
C HIS A 376 27.13 -7.32 -0.58
N ARG A 377 27.45 -7.13 0.71
CA ARG A 377 28.51 -7.89 1.40
C ARG A 377 28.01 -8.89 2.45
N GLY A 378 26.71 -9.07 2.61
CA GLY A 378 26.12 -9.80 3.75
C GLY A 378 25.41 -11.14 3.48
N HIS A 379 25.51 -11.72 2.28
CA HIS A 379 24.95 -13.05 1.98
C HIS A 379 26.03 -14.16 1.91
N ARG A 380 26.93 -14.17 2.90
CA ARG A 380 27.64 -15.39 3.33
C ARG A 380 27.59 -15.41 4.85
N GLY A 381 27.06 -16.51 5.38
CA GLY A 381 26.53 -16.61 6.74
C GLY A 381 27.43 -16.03 7.84
N ARG A 382 26.85 -15.12 8.63
CA ARG A 382 27.07 -14.96 10.07
C ARG A 382 26.03 -13.96 10.59
N ALA A 383 25.26 -14.39 11.58
CA ALA A 383 24.32 -13.54 12.30
C ALA A 383 25.07 -12.34 12.91
N LEU A 384 24.57 -11.13 12.65
CA LEU A 384 25.03 -9.93 13.35
C LEU A 384 24.34 -9.88 14.72
N PRO A 385 25.06 -9.58 15.81
CA PRO A 385 24.48 -9.54 17.15
C PRO A 385 23.50 -8.36 17.28
N ALA A 386 22.40 -8.61 17.98
CA ALA A 386 21.35 -7.65 18.28
C ALA A 386 21.88 -6.47 19.12
N GLY A 387 22.33 -5.41 18.46
CA GLY A 387 22.59 -4.12 19.09
C GLY A 387 21.28 -3.36 19.29
N ARG A 388 20.95 -3.04 20.55
CA ARG A 388 19.81 -2.18 20.94
C ARG A 388 19.74 -0.93 20.04
N PRO A 389 18.56 -0.53 19.54
CA PRO A 389 18.39 0.76 18.89
C PRO A 389 18.54 1.83 19.97
N ARG A 390 19.72 2.46 20.07
CA ARG A 390 19.85 3.71 20.82
C ARG A 390 18.97 4.76 20.13
N GLY A 391 18.10 5.36 20.93
CA GLY A 391 16.99 6.19 20.50
C GLY A 391 17.38 7.49 19.79
N THR A 392 16.32 8.13 19.27
CA THR A 392 16.23 9.56 18.96
C THR A 392 17.37 10.15 18.11
N ALA A 393 17.65 9.56 16.95
CA ALA A 393 18.31 10.28 15.88
C ALA A 393 17.28 11.17 15.16
N GLN A 394 17.10 12.42 15.63
CA GLN A 394 16.69 13.50 14.73
C GLN A 394 17.64 13.43 13.52
N GLN A 395 17.09 13.09 12.35
CA GLN A 395 17.86 12.74 11.15
C GLN A 395 18.94 13.81 10.86
N PRO A 396 20.25 13.48 10.92
CA PRO A 396 21.34 14.42 10.64
C PRO A 396 21.24 15.04 9.22
N CYS A 397 20.59 14.32 8.30
CA CYS A 397 20.32 14.71 6.93
C CYS A 397 19.46 15.98 6.86
N TYR A 398 18.46 16.11 7.75
CA TYR A 398 17.57 17.27 7.81
C TYR A 398 18.32 18.55 8.21
N ARG A 399 19.17 18.50 9.24
CA ARG A 399 19.97 19.66 9.68
C ARG A 399 21.03 20.10 8.65
N ARG A 400 21.63 19.17 7.89
CA ARG A 400 22.60 19.51 6.84
C ARG A 400 21.97 20.21 5.63
N LEU A 401 20.78 19.78 5.21
CA LEU A 401 20.07 20.41 4.09
C LEU A 401 19.54 21.81 4.44
N HIS A 402 19.10 22.03 5.69
CA HIS A 402 18.59 23.33 6.14
C HIS A 402 19.63 24.46 6.23
N ARG A 403 20.90 24.15 6.53
CA ARG A 403 21.96 25.18 6.56
C ARG A 403 22.36 25.69 5.18
N GLY A 404 22.12 24.92 4.11
CA GLY A 404 22.43 25.33 2.73
C GLY A 404 21.26 25.96 1.96
N ALA A 405 20.01 25.65 2.33
CA ALA A 405 18.85 26.00 1.50
C ALA A 405 18.31 27.44 1.69
N HIS A 406 18.75 28.16 2.72
CA HIS A 406 18.19 29.49 3.04
C HIS A 406 18.74 30.63 2.18
N GLN A 407 19.87 30.45 1.48
CA GLN A 407 20.50 31.55 0.73
C GLN A 407 20.15 31.58 -0.77
N ASP A 408 19.69 30.49 -1.39
CA ASP A 408 19.50 30.42 -2.86
C ASP A 408 18.04 30.31 -3.35
N ALA A 409 17.06 30.12 -2.47
CA ALA A 409 15.68 29.82 -2.87
C ALA A 409 14.87 31.00 -3.46
N ARG A 410 15.44 32.21 -3.59
CA ARG A 410 14.73 33.38 -4.16
C ARG A 410 14.91 33.60 -5.66
N ARG A 411 15.80 32.88 -6.35
CA ARG A 411 16.08 33.14 -7.77
C ARG A 411 16.00 31.86 -8.60
N ARG A 412 14.80 31.51 -9.08
CA ARG A 412 14.48 30.88 -10.39
C ARG A 412 13.11 30.20 -10.35
N ARG A 413 12.08 30.94 -10.77
CA ARG A 413 10.77 30.36 -11.12
C ARG A 413 10.82 29.73 -12.53
N VAL A 414 10.49 28.45 -12.57
CA VAL A 414 9.56 27.76 -13.51
C VAL A 414 9.62 28.13 -15.00
N ARG A 415 10.15 27.22 -15.83
CA ARG A 415 9.62 26.92 -17.18
C ARG A 415 9.97 25.48 -17.59
N GLN A 416 9.00 24.57 -17.54
CA GLN A 416 8.81 23.54 -18.58
C GLN A 416 7.58 22.67 -18.29
N ALA A 417 6.59 22.74 -19.18
CA ALA A 417 5.59 21.70 -19.38
C ALA A 417 5.20 21.68 -20.86
N ARG A 418 4.89 20.47 -21.36
CA ARG A 418 4.43 20.10 -22.72
C ARG A 418 5.52 19.75 -23.73
N ARG A 419 5.91 18.48 -23.73
CA ARG A 419 6.13 17.63 -24.93
C ARG A 419 6.50 16.22 -24.48
N CYS A 420 5.49 15.38 -24.26
CA CYS A 420 5.58 13.91 -24.27
C CYS A 420 4.17 13.34 -24.14
N ALA A 421 3.36 13.54 -25.18
CA ALA A 421 2.11 12.82 -25.36
C ALA A 421 2.10 12.38 -26.83
N ARG A 422 2.76 11.24 -27.10
CA ARG A 422 2.61 10.38 -28.28
C ARG A 422 3.67 9.28 -28.17
N GLY A 423 3.22 8.07 -27.84
CA GLY A 423 4.06 6.88 -27.74
C GLY A 423 3.28 5.78 -27.04
N ARG A 424 2.45 5.06 -27.80
CA ARG A 424 1.83 3.80 -27.36
C ARG A 424 2.91 2.71 -27.38
N GLY A 425 2.98 1.88 -26.34
CA GLY A 425 3.84 0.71 -26.27
C GLY A 425 3.47 -0.17 -25.08
N ARG A 426 3.22 -1.46 -25.35
CA ARG A 426 2.74 -2.48 -24.40
C ARG A 426 3.79 -2.83 -23.33
N ALA A 427 3.30 -3.37 -22.23
CA ALA A 427 4.06 -3.86 -21.09
C ALA A 427 4.77 -5.20 -21.40
N SER A 428 6.09 -5.19 -21.36
CA SER A 428 6.98 -6.32 -21.05
C SER A 428 8.41 -5.77 -20.96
N ASP A 429 9.19 -6.25 -19.98
CA ASP A 429 10.60 -5.91 -19.67
C ASP A 429 10.92 -4.50 -19.14
N GLY A 430 10.65 -4.31 -17.85
CA GLY A 430 10.86 -3.06 -17.10
C GLY A 430 12.27 -2.80 -16.56
N LEU A 431 13.30 -3.56 -16.94
CA LEU A 431 14.69 -3.31 -16.50
C LEU A 431 15.51 -2.47 -17.49
N GLY A 432 15.08 -2.35 -18.75
CA GLY A 432 15.86 -1.67 -19.81
C GLY A 432 15.72 -0.14 -19.88
N GLN A 433 14.73 0.47 -19.22
CA GLN A 433 14.39 1.90 -19.43
C GLN A 433 14.88 2.88 -18.34
N HIS A 434 15.69 2.44 -17.40
CA HIS A 434 16.19 3.29 -16.30
C HIS A 434 17.60 3.89 -16.54
N ARG A 435 17.91 4.31 -17.77
CA ARG A 435 19.04 5.24 -18.00
C ARG A 435 18.55 6.67 -17.76
N ARG A 436 18.72 7.22 -16.55
CA ARG A 436 18.42 8.62 -16.25
C ARG A 436 19.71 9.39 -15.94
N GLU A 437 19.85 10.51 -16.63
CA GLU A 437 21.01 11.38 -16.69
C GLU A 437 21.21 12.16 -15.36
N ILE A 438 22.33 11.92 -14.67
CA ILE A 438 22.86 12.84 -13.65
C ILE A 438 23.86 13.72 -14.38
N ARG A 439 23.60 15.03 -14.46
CA ARG A 439 24.52 15.96 -15.14
C ARG A 439 25.60 16.44 -14.18
N ARG A 440 26.85 16.32 -14.62
CA ARG A 440 28.04 16.96 -14.04
C ARG A 440 28.36 18.18 -14.90
N LEU A 441 28.24 19.41 -14.40
CA LEU A 441 28.78 20.58 -15.09
C LEU A 441 30.13 20.97 -14.46
N ARG A 442 31.23 20.70 -15.17
CA ARG A 442 32.52 21.38 -14.98
C ARG A 442 32.82 22.16 -16.26
N THR A 443 32.65 23.47 -16.25
CA THR A 443 33.13 24.37 -17.29
C THR A 443 34.65 24.47 -17.22
N LEU A 444 35.35 23.63 -17.97
CA LEU A 444 36.79 23.80 -18.22
C LEU A 444 36.97 24.78 -19.39
N ARG A 445 37.63 25.91 -19.08
CA ARG A 445 38.11 26.92 -20.02
C ARG A 445 38.95 26.26 -21.12
N ARG A 446 38.63 26.54 -22.38
CA ARG A 446 39.48 26.19 -23.53
C ARG A 446 40.65 27.18 -23.62
N HIS A 447 41.88 26.67 -23.60
CA HIS A 447 43.03 27.28 -24.27
C HIS A 447 43.35 26.42 -25.50
N PRO A 448 43.54 26.98 -26.70
CA PRO A 448 44.03 26.22 -27.84
C PRO A 448 45.54 26.42 -28.00
N ALA A 449 46.29 25.32 -28.08
CA ALA A 449 47.64 25.29 -28.63
C ALA A 449 47.77 24.15 -29.64
N ARG A 450 47.69 24.56 -30.92
CA ARG A 450 48.45 24.18 -32.12
C ARG A 450 49.04 22.76 -32.33
N GLN A 451 48.87 22.34 -33.60
CA GLN A 451 49.69 21.46 -34.48
C GLN A 451 49.57 19.94 -34.28
N GLY A 452 49.45 19.08 -35.30
CA GLY A 452 49.41 19.24 -36.76
C GLY A 452 49.30 17.89 -37.51
N ALA A 453 48.98 18.00 -38.81
CA ALA A 453 49.26 17.15 -39.97
C ALA A 453 48.83 15.65 -40.08
N SER A 454 48.15 15.40 -41.23
CA SER A 454 48.26 14.24 -42.17
C SER A 454 47.91 12.82 -41.67
N SER A 455 47.34 11.90 -42.44
CA SER A 455 46.74 11.82 -43.78
C SER A 455 46.17 10.40 -43.95
N LEU A 456 45.40 10.19 -45.02
CA LEU A 456 45.13 8.94 -45.75
C LEU A 456 43.96 8.02 -45.32
N HIS A 457 43.03 7.92 -46.28
CA HIS A 457 41.91 7.00 -46.43
C HIS A 457 42.33 5.67 -47.06
N GLY A 458 41.61 4.62 -46.67
CA GLY A 458 41.31 3.39 -47.43
C GLY A 458 40.03 2.75 -46.83
N PRO A 459 39.45 1.67 -47.39
CA PRO A 459 39.92 0.87 -48.51
C PRO A 459 38.82 0.49 -49.54
N ALA A 460 39.20 -0.45 -50.42
CA ALA A 460 38.61 -0.86 -51.68
C ALA A 460 37.48 -1.92 -51.61
N ARG A 461 36.60 -1.81 -52.62
CA ARG A 461 35.96 -2.81 -53.51
C ARG A 461 35.88 -4.30 -53.12
N SER A 462 34.68 -4.86 -53.30
CA SER A 462 34.31 -6.00 -54.19
C SER A 462 32.87 -6.45 -53.85
N ARG A 463 32.01 -7.07 -54.66
CA ARG A 463 31.86 -7.38 -56.10
C ARG A 463 30.39 -7.85 -56.24
N GLN A 464 29.73 -7.55 -57.36
CA GLN A 464 28.43 -8.12 -57.76
C GLN A 464 28.55 -9.60 -58.15
N GLY A 465 27.43 -10.35 -58.13
CA GLY A 465 27.31 -11.54 -58.97
C GLY A 465 26.17 -12.54 -58.69
N ALA A 466 25.00 -12.28 -59.26
CA ALA A 466 24.04 -13.24 -59.86
C ALA A 466 23.29 -14.28 -59.00
N ARG A 467 21.94 -14.22 -59.08
CA ARG A 467 21.05 -15.33 -59.47
C ARG A 467 19.66 -14.82 -59.90
N ARG A 468 19.22 -15.19 -61.11
CA ARG A 468 17.81 -15.21 -61.61
C ARG A 468 17.08 -16.40 -60.91
N ALA A 469 15.76 -16.58 -60.86
CA ALA A 469 14.64 -16.22 -61.73
C ALA A 469 13.27 -16.56 -61.05
N ARG A 470 12.17 -15.90 -61.48
CA ARG A 470 10.74 -16.32 -61.55
C ARG A 470 10.00 -16.65 -60.23
N GLY A 471 8.75 -16.23 -59.98
CA GLY A 471 7.77 -15.47 -60.75
C GLY A 471 6.51 -15.16 -59.92
N ILE A 472 5.80 -14.10 -60.34
CA ILE A 472 4.33 -13.88 -60.39
C ILE A 472 3.49 -14.30 -59.17
N ALA A 473 2.97 -13.31 -58.42
CA ALA A 473 1.53 -12.98 -58.32
C ALA A 473 1.25 -12.02 -57.15
N GLN A 474 0.86 -10.79 -57.49
CA GLN A 474 -0.07 -9.91 -56.76
C GLN A 474 -1.39 -9.90 -57.59
N PRO A 475 -2.53 -9.33 -57.16
CA PRO A 475 -2.75 -8.42 -56.01
C PRO A 475 -4.00 -8.77 -55.17
N ASP A 476 -4.26 -8.01 -54.10
CA ASP A 476 -5.47 -7.17 -54.06
C ASP A 476 -5.46 -6.22 -52.86
N VAL A 477 -5.62 -4.94 -53.20
CA VAL A 477 -5.95 -3.82 -52.35
C VAL A 477 -7.45 -3.59 -52.51
N VAL A 478 -8.21 -3.54 -51.43
CA VAL A 478 -9.51 -2.86 -51.41
C VAL A 478 -9.58 -1.94 -50.20
N GLU A 479 -9.83 -0.67 -50.53
CA GLU A 479 -10.09 0.46 -49.67
C GLU A 479 -11.53 0.46 -49.11
N ALA A 480 -11.67 1.14 -47.97
CA ALA A 480 -12.80 1.98 -47.53
C ALA A 480 -14.17 1.34 -47.22
N GLY A 481 -14.69 1.68 -46.03
CA GLY A 481 -16.11 1.55 -45.72
C GLY A 481 -16.46 2.00 -44.30
N ARG A 482 -17.20 3.10 -44.19
CA ARG A 482 -17.74 3.71 -42.97
C ARG A 482 -18.84 2.84 -42.34
N SER A 483 -18.88 2.81 -41.01
CA SER A 483 -20.06 3.09 -40.17
C SER A 483 -19.64 3.45 -38.75
#